data_AF-A0A2A5E436-F1
#
_entry.id   AF-A0A2A5E436-F1
#
_cell.length_a   1.000
_cell.length_b   1.000
_cell.length_c   1.000
_cell.angle_alpha   90.00
_cell.angle_beta   90.00
_cell.angle_gamma   90.00
#
_symmetry.space_group_name_H-M   'P 1'
#
loop_
_entity.id
_entity.type
_entity.pdbx_description
1 polymer ?
#
loop_
_entity_poly.entity_id
_entity_poly.type
_entity_poly.pdbx_seq_one_letter_code
_entity_poly.pdbx_strand_id
1 'polypeptide(L)'
;MSKSVLSTCTAALITALALIPGLTPAHAEDPVATLLDTSEAESYIGLWKLFVTVEALGGMEMELFLNVADVEGKIGATLDTADQPEPLAIMSILADEENEGGLNMNSVLNFRGTFSIDINLRVQRDGEGLTGRIRASGGLLDAEITGERMSADELDSVQGQRPAPTEARMIVNGKRVRIAFADLEMGETDWDAFQNVEDGDVFKFTTSRATKIYTDMDLKFGDTVIKKENMAPDYPGVYSLWLRKVGDGWNLIFNDQSDIWGSRRLAEHDVAEIPLTVNTTSGDPQQKFLITLVQEGDTDAAALTMAWGNLQLSAQCGLIQ
;
A
#
# COMPACT_ATOMS: atom_id res chain seq x y z
N MET A 1 22.00 -62.21 -4.73
CA MET A 1 21.37 -61.22 -5.61
C MET A 1 19.88 -61.25 -5.39
N SER A 2 19.33 -60.27 -4.67
CA SER A 2 17.96 -59.77 -4.83
C SER A 2 17.83 -58.50 -4.01
N LYS A 3 17.51 -57.39 -4.69
CA LYS A 3 17.19 -56.09 -4.10
C LYS A 3 15.71 -56.11 -3.71
N SER A 4 15.35 -55.64 -2.52
CA SER A 4 14.02 -55.06 -2.29
C SER A 4 14.14 -53.83 -1.40
N VAL A 5 13.79 -52.70 -1.98
CA VAL A 5 13.59 -51.39 -1.36
C VAL A 5 12.11 -51.26 -1.04
N LEU A 6 11.78 -50.87 0.20
CA LEU A 6 10.54 -50.24 0.67
C LEU A 6 10.97 -49.50 1.95
N SER A 7 11.08 -48.16 2.04
CA SER A 7 10.17 -47.05 1.69
C SER A 7 8.81 -47.15 2.38
N THR A 8 8.66 -46.46 3.50
CA THR A 8 7.44 -45.72 3.94
C THR A 8 7.79 -44.98 5.24
N CYS A 9 7.98 -43.67 5.14
CA CYS A 9 6.99 -42.63 5.48
C CYS A 9 7.05 -42.23 6.96
N THR A 10 7.98 -41.32 7.24
CA THR A 10 7.88 -40.39 8.37
C THR A 10 6.68 -39.47 8.11
N ALA A 11 5.60 -39.65 8.86
CA ALA A 11 4.50 -38.70 8.88
C ALA A 11 5.01 -37.39 9.50
N ALA A 12 5.26 -36.38 8.67
CA ALA A 12 5.44 -35.02 9.13
C ALA A 12 4.05 -34.46 9.46
N LEU A 13 3.86 -34.23 10.75
CA LEU A 13 2.73 -33.54 11.35
C LEU A 13 2.69 -32.11 10.78
N ILE A 14 1.82 -31.83 9.81
CA ILE A 14 1.53 -30.45 9.40
C ILE A 14 0.49 -29.91 10.38
N THR A 15 0.98 -29.09 11.29
CA THR A 15 0.19 -28.32 12.24
C THR A 15 -0.79 -27.42 11.48
N ALA A 16 -2.08 -27.56 11.79
CA ALA A 16 -3.13 -26.67 11.35
C ALA A 16 -2.77 -25.20 11.68
N LEU A 17 -2.76 -24.34 10.67
CA LEU A 17 -2.75 -22.89 10.89
C LEU A 17 -4.16 -22.52 11.37
N ALA A 18 -4.33 -22.49 12.68
CA ALA A 18 -5.54 -21.96 13.29
C ALA A 18 -5.72 -20.50 12.85
N LEU A 19 -6.92 -20.13 12.39
CA LEU A 19 -7.33 -18.73 12.30
C LEU A 19 -7.06 -18.10 13.68
N ILE A 20 -6.14 -17.15 13.75
CA ILE A 20 -5.88 -16.36 14.95
C ILE A 20 -6.95 -15.25 14.97
N PRO A 21 -7.94 -15.29 15.86
CA PRO A 21 -8.85 -14.16 16.02
C PRO A 21 -8.05 -12.93 16.48
N GLY A 22 -8.08 -11.86 15.71
CA GLY A 22 -7.41 -10.60 16.02
C GLY A 22 -6.32 -10.14 15.04
N LEU A 23 -6.13 -10.81 13.90
CA LEU A 23 -5.34 -10.23 12.81
C LEU A 23 -6.16 -9.10 12.17
N THR A 24 -5.69 -7.87 12.37
CA THR A 24 -6.15 -6.73 11.60
C THR A 24 -5.93 -7.02 10.10
N PRO A 25 -6.84 -6.64 9.19
CA PRO A 25 -6.60 -6.67 7.76
C PRO A 25 -5.21 -6.11 7.45
N ALA A 26 -4.38 -6.90 6.76
CA ALA A 26 -3.09 -6.43 6.28
C ALA A 26 -3.34 -5.65 4.98
N HIS A 27 -3.11 -4.34 5.02
CA HIS A 27 -3.01 -3.54 3.80
C HIS A 27 -1.64 -3.79 3.16
N ALA A 28 -1.60 -3.98 1.85
CA ALA A 28 -0.36 -4.17 1.10
C ALA A 28 -0.58 -3.72 -0.34
N GLU A 29 0.34 -2.91 -0.88
CA GLU A 29 0.34 -2.59 -2.31
C GLU A 29 0.72 -3.80 -3.15
N ASP A 30 1.62 -4.63 -2.62
CA ASP A 30 2.09 -5.85 -3.25
C ASP A 30 1.45 -7.11 -2.62
N PRO A 31 1.16 -8.12 -3.44
CA PRO A 31 0.73 -9.43 -2.96
C PRO A 31 1.67 -10.06 -1.94
N VAL A 32 1.11 -10.71 -0.91
CA VAL A 32 1.86 -11.49 0.09
C VAL A 32 1.78 -12.97 -0.27
N ALA A 33 2.90 -13.69 -0.15
CA ALA A 33 2.96 -15.13 -0.40
C ALA A 33 1.95 -15.91 0.47
N THR A 34 1.19 -16.80 -0.16
CA THR A 34 0.28 -17.74 0.51
C THR A 34 0.83 -19.16 0.46
N LEU A 35 0.00 -20.15 0.82
CA LEU A 35 0.41 -21.56 0.81
C LEU A 35 0.38 -22.17 -0.60
N LEU A 36 -0.43 -21.63 -1.51
CA LEU A 36 -0.67 -22.18 -2.85
C LEU A 36 0.55 -21.95 -3.76
N ASP A 37 1.01 -23.01 -4.45
CA ASP A 37 2.12 -22.90 -5.37
C ASP A 37 1.73 -22.16 -6.65
N THR A 38 2.65 -21.35 -7.19
CA THR A 38 2.41 -20.57 -8.42
C THR A 38 1.98 -21.45 -9.60
N SER A 39 2.52 -22.66 -9.71
CA SER A 39 2.16 -23.61 -10.76
C SER A 39 0.70 -24.06 -10.72
N GLU A 40 0.02 -23.94 -9.58
CA GLU A 40 -1.38 -24.33 -9.42
C GLU A 40 -2.36 -23.23 -9.86
N ALA A 41 -1.89 -21.98 -10.00
CA ALA A 41 -2.73 -20.85 -10.35
C ALA A 41 -2.08 -19.88 -11.36
N GLU A 42 -1.12 -20.34 -12.15
CA GLU A 42 -0.37 -19.50 -13.11
C GLU A 42 -1.31 -18.72 -14.06
N SER A 43 -2.43 -19.33 -14.46
CA SER A 43 -3.43 -18.68 -15.33
C SER A 43 -4.12 -17.47 -14.71
N TYR A 44 -4.05 -17.31 -13.39
CA TYR A 44 -4.64 -16.20 -12.66
C TYR A 44 -3.68 -15.02 -12.50
N ILE A 45 -2.39 -15.19 -12.77
CA ILE A 45 -1.40 -14.11 -12.62
C ILE A 45 -1.78 -12.92 -13.52
N GLY A 46 -1.70 -11.73 -12.92
CA GLY A 46 -1.98 -10.45 -13.54
C GLY A 46 -3.05 -9.66 -12.80
N LEU A 47 -3.44 -8.55 -13.45
CA LEU A 47 -4.42 -7.61 -12.94
C LEU A 47 -5.80 -7.92 -13.53
N TRP A 48 -6.81 -7.90 -12.66
CA TRP A 48 -8.18 -8.18 -13.00
C TRP A 48 -9.10 -7.08 -12.49
N LYS A 49 -10.00 -6.62 -13.35
CA LYS A 49 -11.13 -5.81 -12.95
C LYS A 49 -12.32 -6.73 -12.74
N LEU A 50 -12.86 -6.76 -11.52
CA LEU A 50 -14.01 -7.58 -11.14
C LEU A 50 -15.25 -6.69 -11.04
N PHE A 51 -16.33 -7.12 -11.67
CA PHE A 51 -17.65 -6.50 -11.59
C PHE A 51 -18.52 -7.32 -10.66
N VAL A 52 -19.13 -6.66 -9.69
CA VAL A 52 -19.98 -7.29 -8.67
C VAL A 52 -21.37 -6.66 -8.72
N THR A 53 -22.41 -7.46 -8.92
CA THR A 53 -23.80 -6.99 -8.89
C THR A 53 -24.48 -7.44 -7.61
N VAL A 54 -24.77 -6.49 -6.71
CA VAL A 54 -25.37 -6.78 -5.40
C VAL A 54 -26.89 -6.58 -5.46
N GLU A 55 -27.59 -7.66 -5.82
CA GLU A 55 -29.06 -7.68 -5.93
C GLU A 55 -29.77 -7.23 -4.65
N ALA A 56 -29.25 -7.62 -3.48
CA ALA A 56 -29.80 -7.25 -2.18
C ALA A 56 -29.80 -5.72 -1.93
N LEU A 57 -28.97 -4.97 -2.65
CA LEU A 57 -28.87 -3.51 -2.59
C LEU A 57 -29.49 -2.83 -3.83
N GLY A 58 -30.48 -3.48 -4.45
CA GLY A 58 -31.20 -2.94 -5.61
C GLY A 58 -30.39 -2.98 -6.90
N GLY A 59 -29.53 -3.98 -7.06
CA GLY A 59 -28.69 -4.14 -8.24
C GLY A 59 -27.49 -3.18 -8.28
N MET A 60 -26.97 -2.80 -7.10
CA MET A 60 -25.79 -1.96 -7.00
C MET A 60 -24.59 -2.64 -7.69
N GLU A 61 -23.92 -1.92 -8.58
CA GLU A 61 -22.69 -2.38 -9.21
C GLU A 61 -21.48 -1.88 -8.42
N MET A 62 -20.55 -2.79 -8.13
CA MET A 62 -19.27 -2.47 -7.52
C MET A 62 -18.13 -2.96 -8.40
N GLU A 63 -17.04 -2.20 -8.43
CA GLU A 63 -15.80 -2.59 -9.09
C GLU A 63 -14.76 -2.93 -8.02
N LEU A 64 -14.16 -4.12 -8.14
CA LEU A 64 -13.00 -4.54 -7.35
C LEU A 64 -11.83 -4.77 -8.29
N PHE A 65 -10.61 -4.54 -7.82
CA PHE A 65 -9.39 -4.79 -8.59
C PHE A 65 -8.59 -5.86 -7.87
N LEU A 66 -8.33 -6.98 -8.56
CA LEU A 66 -7.60 -8.12 -8.03
C LEU A 66 -6.25 -8.18 -8.74
N ASN A 67 -5.17 -8.02 -7.98
CA ASN A 67 -3.81 -8.27 -8.46
C ASN A 67 -3.36 -9.62 -7.94
N VAL A 68 -3.05 -10.57 -8.82
CA VAL A 68 -2.49 -11.88 -8.47
C VAL A 68 -1.07 -11.93 -8.99
N ALA A 69 -0.11 -12.26 -8.11
CA ALA A 69 1.31 -12.32 -8.47
C ALA A 69 1.98 -13.59 -7.94
N ASP A 70 3.09 -13.93 -8.60
CA ASP A 70 4.07 -14.86 -8.07
C ASP A 70 4.94 -14.13 -7.04
N VAL A 71 4.95 -14.65 -5.82
CA VAL A 71 5.73 -14.17 -4.68
C VAL A 71 6.61 -15.33 -4.22
N GLU A 72 7.82 -15.39 -4.75
CA GLU A 72 8.82 -16.42 -4.42
C GLU A 72 8.37 -17.86 -4.70
N GLY A 73 7.64 -18.09 -5.80
CA GLY A 73 7.11 -19.41 -6.18
C GLY A 73 5.77 -19.75 -5.53
N LYS A 74 5.20 -18.82 -4.75
CA LYS A 74 3.87 -18.91 -4.14
C LYS A 74 2.94 -17.87 -4.74
N ILE A 75 1.65 -18.18 -4.78
CA ILE A 75 0.65 -17.20 -5.16
C ILE A 75 0.46 -16.22 -4.01
N GLY A 76 0.49 -14.93 -4.33
CA GLY A 76 -0.09 -13.87 -3.52
C GLY A 76 -1.19 -13.15 -4.29
N ALA A 77 -2.06 -12.44 -3.57
CA ALA A 77 -2.91 -11.45 -4.21
C ALA A 77 -3.20 -10.23 -3.32
N THR A 78 -3.59 -9.13 -3.97
CA THR A 78 -4.24 -7.98 -3.32
C THR A 78 -5.61 -7.77 -3.92
N LEU A 79 -6.57 -7.37 -3.09
CA LEU A 79 -7.91 -6.97 -3.48
C LEU A 79 -8.09 -5.50 -3.15
N ASP A 80 -8.65 -4.77 -4.09
CA ASP A 80 -8.63 -3.33 -4.04
C ASP A 80 -9.97 -2.76 -4.50
N THR A 81 -10.34 -1.58 -4.02
CA THR A 81 -11.61 -0.92 -4.39
C THR A 81 -11.38 0.58 -4.59
N ALA A 82 -12.22 1.22 -5.40
CA ALA A 82 -12.11 2.66 -5.65
C ALA A 82 -12.33 3.51 -4.39
N ASP A 83 -13.08 2.99 -3.41
CA ASP A 83 -13.39 3.66 -2.14
C ASP A 83 -12.36 3.37 -1.04
N GLN A 84 -11.38 2.49 -1.29
CA GLN A 84 -10.32 2.19 -0.33
C GLN A 84 -9.07 3.02 -0.60
N PRO A 85 -8.42 3.53 0.46
CA PRO A 85 -7.19 4.29 0.31
C PRO A 85 -6.04 3.40 -0.20
N GLU A 86 -6.08 2.10 0.12
CA GLU A 86 -5.01 1.14 -0.20
C GLU A 86 -5.58 -0.25 -0.49
N PRO A 87 -4.90 -1.04 -1.36
CA PRO A 87 -5.23 -2.44 -1.57
C PRO A 87 -5.09 -3.26 -0.28
N LEU A 88 -5.91 -4.29 -0.18
CA LEU A 88 -5.91 -5.27 0.91
C LEU A 88 -5.17 -6.53 0.48
N ALA A 89 -4.21 -6.98 1.27
CA ALA A 89 -3.59 -8.28 1.05
C ALA A 89 -4.64 -9.39 1.23
N ILE A 90 -4.63 -10.37 0.33
CA ILE A 90 -5.39 -11.61 0.49
C ILE A 90 -4.52 -12.59 1.28
N MET A 91 -4.89 -12.80 2.54
CA MET A 91 -4.08 -13.57 3.50
C MET A 91 -4.16 -15.08 3.29
N SER A 92 -5.17 -15.57 2.57
CA SER A 92 -5.37 -16.99 2.31
C SER A 92 -5.90 -17.18 0.90
N ILE A 93 -5.16 -17.93 0.09
CA ILE A 93 -5.57 -18.40 -1.23
C ILE A 93 -5.38 -19.91 -1.23
N LEU A 94 -6.44 -20.62 -1.61
CA LEU A 94 -6.50 -22.07 -1.71
C LEU A 94 -7.09 -22.45 -3.07
N ALA A 95 -6.78 -23.65 -3.55
CA ALA A 95 -7.54 -24.24 -4.64
C ALA A 95 -9.01 -24.43 -4.20
N ASP A 96 -9.96 -24.19 -5.10
CA ASP A 96 -11.37 -24.45 -4.85
C ASP A 96 -11.65 -25.96 -4.99
N GLU A 97 -12.00 -26.62 -3.89
CA GLU A 97 -12.31 -28.05 -3.89
C GLU A 97 -13.61 -28.37 -4.65
N GLU A 98 -14.50 -27.40 -4.80
CA GLU A 98 -15.78 -27.58 -5.49
C GLU A 98 -15.67 -27.34 -7.00
N ASN A 99 -14.69 -26.56 -7.45
CA ASN A 99 -14.50 -26.16 -8.84
C ASN A 99 -13.06 -26.42 -9.27
N GLU A 100 -12.83 -27.45 -10.09
CA GLU A 100 -11.50 -27.82 -10.57
C GLU A 100 -10.81 -26.64 -11.26
N GLY A 101 -9.63 -26.27 -10.76
CA GLY A 101 -8.86 -25.13 -11.25
C GLY A 101 -9.29 -23.77 -10.70
N GLY A 102 -10.33 -23.69 -9.88
CA GLY A 102 -10.79 -22.47 -9.21
C GLY A 102 -9.89 -22.05 -8.04
N LEU A 103 -10.00 -20.78 -7.63
CA LEU A 103 -9.36 -20.24 -6.44
C LEU A 103 -10.39 -19.80 -5.42
N ASN A 104 -10.10 -20.08 -4.15
CA ASN A 104 -10.85 -19.67 -3.00
C ASN A 104 -9.99 -18.74 -2.13
N MET A 105 -10.40 -17.48 -2.04
CA MET A 105 -9.65 -16.40 -1.43
C MET A 105 -10.41 -15.83 -0.24
N ASN A 106 -9.72 -15.62 0.89
CA ASN A 106 -10.30 -14.96 2.06
C ASN A 106 -9.58 -13.65 2.32
N SER A 107 -10.36 -12.59 2.54
CA SER A 107 -9.87 -11.26 2.88
C SER A 107 -10.86 -10.55 3.81
N VAL A 108 -10.49 -9.35 4.28
CA VAL A 108 -11.33 -8.53 5.15
C VAL A 108 -11.47 -7.16 4.51
N LEU A 109 -12.68 -6.81 4.05
CA LEU A 109 -12.95 -5.49 3.51
C LEU A 109 -13.21 -4.49 4.64
N ASN A 110 -12.48 -3.39 4.64
CA ASN A 110 -12.74 -2.24 5.50
C ASN A 110 -13.59 -1.22 4.75
N PHE A 111 -14.74 -0.87 5.31
CA PHE A 111 -15.59 0.21 4.78
C PHE A 111 -15.33 1.49 5.57
N ARG A 112 -14.52 2.39 4.97
CA ARG A 112 -14.25 3.75 5.49
C ARG A 112 -13.88 3.78 6.97
N GLY A 113 -13.08 2.81 7.42
CA GLY A 113 -12.65 2.70 8.83
C GLY A 113 -13.77 2.47 9.86
N THR A 114 -15.02 2.31 9.41
CA THR A 114 -16.19 2.26 10.30
C THR A 114 -16.52 0.83 10.72
N PHE A 115 -16.39 -0.13 9.80
CA PHE A 115 -16.56 -1.55 10.08
C PHE A 115 -15.79 -2.41 9.08
N SER A 116 -15.42 -3.61 9.52
CA SER A 116 -14.72 -4.62 8.74
C SER A 116 -15.67 -5.78 8.46
N ILE A 117 -15.62 -6.35 7.25
CA ILE A 117 -16.38 -7.54 6.90
C ILE A 117 -15.44 -8.59 6.32
N ASP A 118 -15.50 -9.81 6.87
CA ASP A 118 -14.82 -10.95 6.28
C ASP A 118 -15.49 -11.28 4.95
N ILE A 119 -14.69 -11.36 3.89
CA ILE A 119 -15.13 -11.75 2.57
C ILE A 119 -14.46 -13.04 2.13
N ASN A 120 -15.25 -13.85 1.42
CA ASN A 120 -14.83 -15.03 0.70
C ASN A 120 -15.07 -14.75 -0.79
N LEU A 121 -13.99 -14.75 -1.57
CA LEU A 121 -14.00 -14.55 -3.00
C LEU A 121 -13.63 -15.88 -3.66
N ARG A 122 -14.55 -16.47 -4.41
CA ARG A 122 -14.29 -17.65 -5.24
C ARG A 122 -14.25 -17.23 -6.70
N VAL A 123 -13.17 -17.57 -7.41
CA VAL A 123 -13.00 -17.23 -8.83
C VAL A 123 -12.56 -18.43 -9.64
N GLN A 124 -13.08 -18.54 -10.85
CA GLN A 124 -12.70 -19.53 -11.85
C GLN A 124 -12.40 -18.86 -13.19
N ARG A 125 -11.52 -19.46 -14.00
CA ARG A 125 -11.27 -19.01 -15.37
C ARG A 125 -12.50 -19.27 -16.23
N ASP A 126 -12.89 -18.27 -17.02
CA ASP A 126 -13.86 -18.44 -18.11
C ASP A 126 -13.32 -17.76 -19.38
N GLY A 127 -12.74 -18.57 -20.26
CA GLY A 127 -12.00 -18.09 -21.44
C GLY A 127 -10.83 -17.16 -21.05
N GLU A 128 -10.89 -15.91 -21.49
CA GLU A 128 -9.91 -14.88 -21.15
C GLU A 128 -10.20 -14.20 -19.80
N GLY A 129 -11.44 -14.28 -19.31
CA GLY A 129 -11.93 -13.61 -18.10
C GLY A 129 -12.00 -14.51 -16.87
N LEU A 130 -12.65 -13.98 -15.84
CA LEU A 130 -12.99 -14.65 -14.60
C LEU A 130 -14.51 -14.68 -14.41
N THR A 131 -15.01 -15.73 -13.78
CA THR A 131 -16.35 -15.78 -13.20
C THR A 131 -16.24 -16.25 -11.76
N GLY A 132 -17.27 -16.05 -10.95
CA GLY A 132 -17.23 -16.53 -9.59
C GLY A 132 -18.27 -15.90 -8.69
N ARG A 133 -18.00 -15.92 -7.39
CA ARG A 133 -18.91 -15.39 -6.39
C ARG A 133 -18.16 -14.75 -5.23
N ILE A 134 -18.67 -13.62 -4.74
CA ILE A 134 -18.21 -12.99 -3.51
C ILE A 134 -19.28 -13.13 -2.43
N ARG A 135 -18.86 -13.55 -1.23
CA ARG A 135 -19.70 -13.68 -0.04
C ARG A 135 -19.08 -12.95 1.12
N ALA A 136 -19.89 -12.30 1.93
CA ALA A 136 -19.45 -11.70 3.17
C ALA A 136 -20.09 -12.37 4.39
N SER A 137 -19.36 -12.36 5.52
CA SER A 137 -19.86 -12.84 6.80
C SER A 137 -21.20 -12.19 7.15
N GLY A 138 -22.14 -12.99 7.64
CA GLY A 138 -23.48 -12.50 8.03
C GLY A 138 -24.46 -12.30 6.87
N GLY A 139 -24.09 -12.65 5.63
CA GLY A 139 -25.00 -12.61 4.47
C GLY A 139 -25.27 -11.21 3.93
N LEU A 140 -24.48 -10.21 4.34
CA LEU A 140 -24.60 -8.82 3.90
C LEU A 140 -24.25 -8.61 2.42
N LEU A 141 -23.40 -9.49 1.89
CA LEU A 141 -23.00 -9.52 0.49
C LEU A 141 -22.98 -10.97 0.04
N ASP A 142 -23.72 -11.26 -1.02
CA ASP A 142 -23.70 -12.54 -1.72
C ASP A 142 -24.03 -12.28 -3.18
N ALA A 143 -23.01 -12.22 -4.02
CA ALA A 143 -23.12 -11.71 -5.38
C ALA A 143 -22.26 -12.52 -6.35
N GLU A 144 -22.77 -12.73 -7.56
CA GLU A 144 -21.98 -13.23 -8.68
C GLU A 144 -20.97 -12.16 -9.11
N ILE A 145 -19.84 -12.63 -9.62
CA ILE A 145 -18.80 -11.77 -10.17
C ILE A 145 -18.42 -12.21 -11.57
N THR A 146 -18.10 -11.23 -12.39
CA THR A 146 -17.37 -11.41 -13.64
C THR A 146 -16.08 -10.61 -13.57
N GLY A 147 -15.06 -11.03 -14.29
CA GLY A 147 -13.79 -10.34 -14.31
C GLY A 147 -13.16 -10.32 -15.68
N GLU A 148 -12.48 -9.23 -15.99
CA GLU A 148 -11.72 -9.04 -17.21
C GLU A 148 -10.28 -8.65 -16.89
N ARG A 149 -9.36 -8.90 -17.83
CA ARG A 149 -7.97 -8.47 -17.66
C ARG A 149 -7.90 -6.95 -17.68
N MET A 150 -7.00 -6.44 -16.85
CA MET A 150 -6.67 -5.03 -16.76
C MET A 150 -5.17 -4.85 -17.03
N SER A 151 -4.79 -3.74 -17.65
CA SER A 151 -3.39 -3.33 -17.79
C SER A 151 -2.90 -2.57 -16.55
N ALA A 152 -1.57 -2.52 -16.37
CA ALA A 152 -0.97 -1.72 -15.30
C ALA A 152 -1.33 -0.23 -15.44
N ASP A 153 -1.37 0.31 -16.66
CA ASP A 153 -1.77 1.71 -16.92
C ASP A 153 -3.23 1.98 -16.53
N GLU A 154 -4.14 1.02 -16.74
CA GLU A 154 -5.53 1.13 -16.30
C GLU A 154 -5.63 1.07 -14.78
N LEU A 155 -4.91 0.16 -14.11
CA LEU A 155 -4.84 0.12 -12.65
C LEU A 155 -4.25 1.42 -12.09
N ASP A 156 -3.18 1.93 -12.69
CA ASP A 156 -2.55 3.21 -12.34
C ASP A 156 -3.50 4.38 -12.58
N SER A 157 -4.34 4.32 -13.62
CA SER A 157 -5.36 5.35 -13.85
C SER A 157 -6.44 5.31 -12.77
N VAL A 158 -6.82 4.12 -12.30
CA VAL A 158 -7.78 3.95 -11.19
C VAL A 158 -7.14 4.41 -9.88
N GLN A 159 -5.95 3.90 -9.55
CA GLN A 159 -5.20 4.23 -8.33
C GLN A 159 -4.71 5.69 -8.33
N GLY A 160 -4.42 6.27 -9.49
CA GLY A 160 -4.05 7.68 -9.68
C GLY A 160 -5.24 8.62 -9.77
N GLN A 161 -6.46 8.10 -9.95
CA GLN A 161 -7.72 8.82 -9.72
C GLN A 161 -8.25 8.64 -8.31
N ARG A 162 -7.67 7.73 -7.52
CA ARG A 162 -7.97 7.68 -6.10
C ARG A 162 -7.42 8.94 -5.46
N PRO A 163 -8.18 9.55 -4.56
CA PRO A 163 -7.53 10.31 -3.53
C PRO A 163 -6.68 9.31 -2.74
N ALA A 164 -5.34 9.39 -2.82
CA ALA A 164 -4.61 9.21 -1.57
C ALA A 164 -5.30 10.17 -0.58
N PRO A 165 -5.55 9.78 0.68
CA PRO A 165 -6.37 10.61 1.56
C PRO A 165 -5.86 12.06 1.54
N THR A 166 -4.56 12.28 1.30
CA THR A 166 -4.08 13.38 0.45
C THR A 166 -2.82 12.99 -0.38
N GLU A 167 -2.66 13.54 -1.60
CA GLU A 167 -1.49 13.34 -2.48
C GLU A 167 -0.81 14.67 -2.84
N ALA A 168 0.52 14.70 -2.87
CA ALA A 168 1.29 15.71 -3.59
C ALA A 168 1.97 15.06 -4.80
N ARG A 169 1.82 15.68 -5.99
CA ARG A 169 2.38 15.14 -7.23
C ARG A 169 3.00 16.21 -8.10
N MET A 170 4.06 15.82 -8.80
CA MET A 170 4.74 16.65 -9.78
C MET A 170 5.21 15.78 -10.96
N ILE A 171 5.11 16.31 -12.18
CA ILE A 171 5.63 15.67 -13.39
C ILE A 171 6.56 16.66 -14.07
N VAL A 172 7.81 16.26 -14.29
CA VAL A 172 8.84 17.06 -14.96
C VAL A 172 9.47 16.22 -16.06
N ASN A 173 9.39 16.69 -17.30
CA ASN A 173 9.92 15.98 -18.48
C ASN A 173 9.46 14.52 -18.60
N GLY A 174 8.20 14.26 -18.24
CA GLY A 174 7.61 12.92 -18.28
C GLY A 174 8.00 12.00 -17.12
N LYS A 175 8.85 12.44 -16.20
CA LYS A 175 9.20 11.72 -14.97
C LYS A 175 8.36 12.23 -13.80
N ARG A 176 7.93 11.32 -12.92
CA ARG A 176 7.00 11.62 -11.84
C ARG A 176 7.68 11.62 -10.48
N VAL A 177 7.21 12.50 -9.59
CA VAL A 177 7.44 12.44 -8.15
C VAL A 177 6.08 12.50 -7.46
N ARG A 178 5.82 11.54 -6.57
CA ARG A 178 4.54 11.41 -5.83
C ARG A 178 4.82 11.23 -4.35
N ILE A 179 4.07 11.94 -3.51
CA ILE A 179 4.07 11.76 -2.05
C ILE A 179 2.64 11.45 -1.61
N ALA A 180 2.45 10.26 -1.06
CA ALA A 180 1.19 9.82 -0.46
C ALA A 180 1.30 9.96 1.07
N PHE A 181 0.29 10.56 1.69
CA PHE A 181 0.26 10.79 3.13
C PHE A 181 -1.17 10.71 3.67
N ALA A 182 -1.27 10.46 4.98
CA ALA A 182 -2.54 10.33 5.67
C ALA A 182 -3.30 11.67 5.76
N ASP A 183 -4.63 11.62 5.64
CA ASP A 183 -5.51 12.76 5.93
C ASP A 183 -5.68 12.87 7.44
N LEU A 184 -4.72 13.53 8.09
CA LEU A 184 -4.69 13.72 9.53
C LEU A 184 -5.27 15.08 9.89
N GLU A 185 -6.10 15.12 10.92
CA GLU A 185 -6.70 16.36 11.40
C GLU A 185 -6.16 16.76 12.78
N MET A 186 -6.13 18.07 13.04
CA MET A 186 -5.90 18.58 14.38
C MET A 186 -6.97 18.06 15.34
N GLY A 187 -6.56 17.73 16.57
CA GLY A 187 -7.45 17.22 17.62
C GLY A 187 -7.63 15.69 17.61
N GLU A 188 -6.95 14.98 16.71
CA GLU A 188 -6.88 13.52 16.69
C GLU A 188 -5.62 12.99 17.40
N THR A 189 -5.52 11.66 17.56
CA THR A 189 -4.41 11.02 18.31
C THR A 189 -3.04 11.36 17.71
N ASP A 190 -2.94 11.44 16.38
CA ASP A 190 -1.69 11.78 15.70
C ASP A 190 -1.28 13.24 15.90
N TRP A 191 -2.24 14.14 16.04
CA TRP A 191 -1.94 15.53 16.37
C TRP A 191 -1.31 15.65 17.76
N ASP A 192 -1.88 14.96 18.75
CA ASP A 192 -1.32 14.94 20.10
C ASP A 192 0.07 14.29 20.12
N ALA A 193 0.26 13.19 19.38
CA ALA A 193 1.57 12.56 19.23
C ALA A 193 2.59 13.51 18.59
N PHE A 194 2.19 14.27 17.57
CA PHE A 194 3.04 15.25 16.88
C PHE A 194 3.46 16.40 17.80
N GLN A 195 2.55 16.96 18.59
CA GLN A 195 2.84 18.05 19.52
C GLN A 195 3.81 17.63 20.63
N ASN A 196 3.80 16.36 21.01
CA ASN A 196 4.58 15.82 22.13
C ASN A 196 5.87 15.09 21.70
N VAL A 197 6.30 15.21 20.44
CA VAL A 197 7.60 14.66 20.02
C VAL A 197 8.72 15.32 20.82
N GLU A 198 9.54 14.49 21.47
CA GLU A 198 10.71 14.91 22.25
C GLU A 198 11.89 15.24 21.33
N ASP A 199 12.85 16.03 21.83
CA ASP A 199 14.07 16.31 21.07
C ASP A 199 14.86 15.02 20.80
N GLY A 200 15.30 14.82 19.56
CA GLY A 200 15.95 13.61 19.07
C GLY A 200 15.00 12.49 18.64
N ASP A 201 13.70 12.57 19.00
CA ASP A 201 12.70 11.57 18.65
C ASP A 201 12.07 11.81 17.27
N VAL A 202 11.54 10.72 16.72
CA VAL A 202 10.84 10.70 15.43
C VAL A 202 9.33 10.67 15.68
N PHE A 203 8.61 11.55 14.98
CA PHE A 203 7.15 11.53 14.94
C PHE A 203 6.67 10.18 14.40
N LYS A 204 5.78 9.53 15.16
CA LYS A 204 5.17 8.26 14.80
C LYS A 204 3.75 8.51 14.33
N PHE A 205 3.42 8.08 13.13
CA PHE A 205 2.03 7.99 12.71
C PHE A 205 1.40 6.79 13.43
N THR A 206 0.61 7.07 14.44
CA THR A 206 -0.02 6.12 15.35
C THR A 206 -1.25 5.47 14.74
N THR A 207 -2.02 6.19 13.92
CA THR A 207 -3.25 5.67 13.31
C THR A 207 -3.11 5.31 11.84
N SER A 208 -1.95 5.57 11.23
CA SER A 208 -1.72 5.41 9.79
C SER A 208 -0.31 4.94 9.45
N ARG A 209 -0.07 4.74 8.14
CA ARG A 209 1.25 4.40 7.60
C ARG A 209 2.18 5.60 7.64
N ALA A 210 3.46 5.33 7.47
CA ALA A 210 4.40 6.40 7.18
C ALA A 210 4.04 7.08 5.85
N THR A 211 4.26 8.39 5.76
CA THR A 211 4.23 9.11 4.48
C THR A 211 5.16 8.40 3.49
N LYS A 212 4.73 8.20 2.26
CA LYS A 212 5.48 7.45 1.24
C LYS A 212 5.82 8.33 0.06
N ILE A 213 7.03 8.24 -0.45
CA ILE A 213 7.46 8.93 -1.67
C ILE A 213 7.85 7.93 -2.76
N TYR A 214 7.45 8.25 -3.99
CA TYR A 214 7.85 7.59 -5.21
C TYR A 214 8.53 8.61 -6.12
N THR A 215 9.63 8.24 -6.76
CA THR A 215 10.36 9.13 -7.66
C THR A 215 10.98 8.39 -8.84
N ASP A 216 10.68 8.84 -10.06
CA ASP A 216 11.28 8.31 -11.30
C ASP A 216 12.63 8.99 -11.63
N MET A 217 13.13 9.81 -10.71
CA MET A 217 14.35 10.59 -10.85
C MET A 217 15.10 10.68 -9.52
N ASP A 218 16.39 10.98 -9.61
CA ASP A 218 17.18 11.30 -8.43
C ASP A 218 16.74 12.67 -7.88
N LEU A 219 16.55 12.76 -6.57
CA LEU A 219 16.18 13.99 -5.87
C LEU A 219 17.38 14.49 -5.05
N LYS A 220 17.71 15.77 -5.15
CA LYS A 220 18.87 16.35 -4.46
C LYS A 220 18.47 17.35 -3.40
N PHE A 221 18.85 17.08 -2.15
CA PHE A 221 18.63 17.96 -1.01
C PHE A 221 19.98 18.42 -0.45
N GLY A 222 20.38 19.66 -0.76
CA GLY A 222 21.73 20.13 -0.46
C GLY A 222 22.77 19.26 -1.19
N ASP A 223 23.65 18.60 -0.42
CA ASP A 223 24.66 17.67 -0.98
C ASP A 223 24.18 16.21 -1.03
N THR A 224 23.01 15.90 -0.46
CA THR A 224 22.47 14.55 -0.38
C THR A 224 21.65 14.22 -1.62
N VAL A 225 21.87 13.04 -2.21
CA VAL A 225 21.08 12.54 -3.34
C VAL A 225 20.25 11.34 -2.89
N ILE A 226 18.94 11.48 -2.99
CA ILE A 226 17.98 10.39 -2.83
C ILE A 226 17.85 9.73 -4.19
N LYS A 227 18.28 8.48 -4.26
CA LYS A 227 18.38 7.74 -5.51
C LYS A 227 17.01 7.24 -5.96
N LYS A 228 16.75 7.28 -7.26
CA LYS A 228 15.84 6.28 -7.83
C LYS A 228 16.51 4.90 -7.75
N GLU A 229 15.77 3.82 -7.98
CA GLU A 229 16.34 2.47 -8.07
C GLU A 229 16.93 1.94 -6.74
N ASN A 230 16.40 2.38 -5.59
CA ASN A 230 16.85 1.85 -4.29
C ASN A 230 16.47 0.38 -4.08
N MET A 231 15.41 -0.07 -4.73
CA MET A 231 14.92 -1.45 -4.63
C MET A 231 15.55 -2.37 -5.69
N ALA A 232 15.58 -1.92 -6.95
CA ALA A 232 16.13 -2.66 -8.08
C ALA A 232 16.53 -1.71 -9.23
N PRO A 233 17.43 -2.13 -10.12
CA PRO A 233 17.73 -1.39 -11.36
C PRO A 233 16.45 -1.09 -12.15
N ASP A 234 16.39 0.10 -12.75
CA ASP A 234 15.24 0.61 -13.51
C ASP A 234 13.90 0.71 -12.75
N TYR A 235 13.90 0.48 -11.43
CA TYR A 235 12.72 0.67 -10.57
C TYR A 235 12.67 2.10 -10.00
N PRO A 236 11.49 2.73 -9.86
CA PRO A 236 11.39 4.02 -9.18
C PRO A 236 11.99 4.00 -7.77
N GLY A 237 12.48 5.14 -7.30
CA GLY A 237 12.88 5.28 -5.89
C GLY A 237 11.64 5.26 -5.02
N VAL A 238 11.60 4.39 -4.01
CA VAL A 238 10.46 4.29 -3.07
C VAL A 238 10.97 4.32 -1.63
N TYR A 239 10.47 5.26 -0.85
CA TYR A 239 10.91 5.47 0.54
C TYR A 239 9.73 5.81 1.45
N SER A 240 9.87 5.52 2.74
CA SER A 240 9.04 6.15 3.76
C SER A 240 9.71 7.43 4.27
N LEU A 241 8.89 8.43 4.56
CA LEU A 241 9.26 9.75 5.04
C LEU A 241 8.88 9.91 6.50
N TRP A 242 9.81 10.44 7.28
CA TRP A 242 9.65 10.62 8.72
C TRP A 242 10.16 11.98 9.17
N LEU A 243 9.61 12.51 10.26
CA LEU A 243 10.03 13.78 10.84
C LEU A 243 10.72 13.54 12.18
N ARG A 244 12.00 13.88 12.28
CA ARG A 244 12.73 13.91 13.56
C ARG A 244 12.78 15.33 14.10
N LYS A 245 12.51 15.51 15.39
CA LYS A 245 12.69 16.80 16.06
C LYS A 245 14.14 16.98 16.48
N VAL A 246 14.69 18.16 16.25
CA VAL A 246 16.09 18.50 16.56
C VAL A 246 16.15 19.92 17.13
N GLY A 247 16.16 20.04 18.45
CA GLY A 247 15.96 21.28 19.19
C GLY A 247 14.63 21.93 18.82
N ASP A 248 14.71 23.18 18.34
CA ASP A 248 13.57 23.92 17.79
C ASP A 248 13.32 23.62 16.29
N GLY A 249 14.16 22.76 15.70
CA GLY A 249 14.16 22.38 14.29
C GLY A 249 13.54 21.02 14.01
N TRP A 250 13.50 20.66 12.74
CA TRP A 250 13.06 19.35 12.26
C TRP A 250 13.94 18.85 11.13
N ASN A 251 14.15 17.54 11.07
CA ASN A 251 14.78 16.86 9.95
C ASN A 251 13.78 15.92 9.27
N LEU A 252 13.84 15.84 7.95
CA LEU A 252 13.16 14.86 7.11
C LEU A 252 14.06 13.64 6.92
N ILE A 253 13.61 12.48 7.35
CA ILE A 253 14.33 11.22 7.17
C ILE A 253 13.71 10.46 5.99
N PHE A 254 14.58 9.97 5.10
CA PHE A 254 14.25 8.97 4.10
C PHE A 254 14.67 7.60 4.63
N ASN A 255 13.74 6.66 4.62
CA ASN A 255 13.94 5.29 5.07
C ASN A 255 13.58 4.31 3.94
N ASP A 256 14.42 3.31 3.69
CA ASP A 256 14.24 2.39 2.55
C ASP A 256 13.19 1.29 2.78
N GLN A 257 12.60 1.21 3.98
CA GLN A 257 11.38 0.46 4.22
C GLN A 257 10.19 1.34 3.87
N SER A 258 9.76 1.29 2.61
CA SER A 258 8.69 2.16 2.11
C SER A 258 7.29 1.77 2.57
N ASP A 259 7.09 0.50 2.94
CA ASP A 259 5.76 -0.10 3.16
C ASP A 259 5.53 -0.45 4.64
N ILE A 260 5.87 0.46 5.56
CA ILE A 260 5.78 0.19 7.01
C ILE A 260 4.72 1.03 7.72
N TRP A 261 4.20 0.47 8.81
CA TRP A 261 3.31 1.21 9.71
C TRP A 261 4.06 2.39 10.33
N GLY A 262 3.36 3.51 10.54
CA GLY A 262 3.96 4.72 11.09
C GLY A 262 4.48 4.60 12.53
N SER A 263 4.25 3.47 13.19
CA SER A 263 4.80 3.17 14.52
C SER A 263 5.96 2.17 14.50
N ARG A 264 6.35 1.66 13.33
CA ARG A 264 7.25 0.51 13.15
C ARG A 264 8.59 0.83 12.49
N ARG A 265 8.96 2.12 12.41
CA ARG A 265 10.25 2.58 11.88
C ARG A 265 11.43 1.85 12.51
N LEU A 266 12.37 1.39 11.68
CA LEU A 266 13.66 0.87 12.12
C LEU A 266 14.77 1.83 11.66
N ALA A 267 15.57 2.33 12.61
CA ALA A 267 16.59 3.35 12.32
C ALA A 267 17.74 2.84 11.44
N GLU A 268 18.01 1.53 11.42
CA GLU A 268 19.04 0.91 10.56
C GLU A 268 18.73 1.00 9.07
N HIS A 269 17.49 1.34 8.71
CA HIS A 269 17.01 1.53 7.34
C HIS A 269 16.99 3.00 6.90
N ASP A 270 17.53 3.91 7.73
CA ASP A 270 17.64 5.32 7.40
C ASP A 270 18.77 5.54 6.39
N VAL A 271 18.40 6.03 5.21
CA VAL A 271 19.36 6.27 4.12
C VAL A 271 19.77 7.73 3.99
N ALA A 272 18.95 8.65 4.49
CA ALA A 272 19.24 10.08 4.50
C ALA A 272 18.45 10.82 5.57
N GLU A 273 19.03 11.94 6.04
CA GLU A 273 18.40 12.86 6.98
C GLU A 273 18.68 14.29 6.53
N ILE A 274 17.62 15.03 6.19
CA ILE A 274 17.67 16.34 5.56
C ILE A 274 17.15 17.39 6.53
N PRO A 275 17.92 18.43 6.90
CA PRO A 275 17.42 19.49 7.74
C PRO A 275 16.34 20.29 7.02
N LEU A 276 15.22 20.55 7.72
CA LEU A 276 14.11 21.34 7.21
C LEU A 276 14.20 22.78 7.71
N THR A 277 13.77 23.71 6.86
CA THR A 277 13.52 25.08 7.27
C THR A 277 12.19 25.12 8.03
N VAL A 278 12.23 25.61 9.27
CA VAL A 278 11.04 25.78 10.11
C VAL A 278 10.51 27.20 9.98
N ASN A 279 9.21 27.32 9.74
CA ASN A 279 8.47 28.56 9.82
C ASN A 279 7.23 28.38 10.71
N THR A 280 6.88 29.41 11.46
CA THR A 280 5.65 29.44 12.25
C THR A 280 4.71 30.50 11.70
N THR A 281 3.50 30.11 11.32
CA THR A 281 2.50 31.05 10.79
C THR A 281 1.75 31.72 11.94
N SER A 282 1.39 32.99 11.76
CA SER A 282 0.60 33.77 12.73
C SER A 282 -0.88 33.88 12.36
N GLY A 283 -1.30 33.20 11.29
CA GLY A 283 -2.68 33.19 10.79
C GLY A 283 -3.50 32.04 11.38
N ASP A 284 -4.59 31.69 10.69
CA ASP A 284 -5.39 30.53 11.06
C ASP A 284 -4.55 29.24 10.93
N PRO A 285 -4.58 28.35 11.94
CA PRO A 285 -3.80 27.11 11.90
C PRO A 285 -4.29 26.18 10.79
N GLN A 286 -3.34 25.56 10.10
CA GLN A 286 -3.57 24.53 9.10
C GLN A 286 -4.21 23.29 9.75
N GLN A 287 -5.53 23.14 9.60
CA GLN A 287 -6.31 22.12 10.31
C GLN A 287 -5.94 20.68 9.93
N LYS A 288 -5.56 20.45 8.67
CA LYS A 288 -5.18 19.14 8.15
C LYS A 288 -3.69 19.06 7.87
N PHE A 289 -3.06 17.93 8.15
CA PHE A 289 -1.68 17.69 7.71
C PHE A 289 -1.62 17.76 6.18
N LEU A 290 -0.80 18.66 5.66
CA LEU A 290 -0.70 18.92 4.23
C LEU A 290 0.75 18.83 3.79
N ILE A 291 1.01 18.05 2.75
CA ILE A 291 2.28 18.07 2.01
C ILE A 291 2.01 18.63 0.62
N THR A 292 2.90 19.50 0.14
CA THR A 292 2.92 19.98 -1.24
C THR A 292 4.30 19.79 -1.85
N LEU A 293 4.33 19.53 -3.15
CA LEU A 293 5.55 19.41 -3.95
C LEU A 293 5.33 20.18 -5.24
N VAL A 294 6.09 21.25 -5.45
CA VAL A 294 5.86 22.19 -6.56
C VAL A 294 7.18 22.51 -7.24
N GLN A 295 7.24 22.37 -8.57
CA GLN A 295 8.38 22.79 -9.36
C GLN A 295 8.54 24.31 -9.31
N GLU A 296 9.76 24.80 -9.13
CA GLU A 296 10.06 26.23 -9.10
C GLU A 296 10.21 26.78 -10.53
N GLY A 297 9.10 27.12 -11.17
CA GLY A 297 9.09 27.58 -12.56
C GLY A 297 9.64 26.53 -13.52
N ASP A 298 10.37 26.95 -14.56
CA ASP A 298 11.02 26.05 -15.54
C ASP A 298 12.43 25.63 -15.11
N THR A 299 12.68 25.46 -13.81
CA THR A 299 13.99 25.09 -13.27
C THR A 299 14.06 23.61 -12.89
N ASP A 300 15.29 23.09 -12.74
CA ASP A 300 15.55 21.77 -12.15
C ASP A 300 15.46 21.81 -10.61
N ALA A 301 14.49 22.55 -10.07
CA ALA A 301 14.26 22.68 -8.64
C ALA A 301 12.77 22.55 -8.31
N ALA A 302 12.49 22.04 -7.12
CA ALA A 302 11.16 21.92 -6.55
C ALA A 302 11.19 22.23 -5.06
N ALA A 303 10.10 22.81 -4.56
CA ALA A 303 9.89 23.05 -3.15
C ALA A 303 9.01 21.95 -2.56
N LEU A 304 9.51 21.25 -1.54
CA LEU A 304 8.73 20.38 -0.66
C LEU A 304 8.30 21.18 0.56
N THR A 305 7.00 21.21 0.84
CA THR A 305 6.45 21.84 2.04
C THR A 305 5.54 20.89 2.80
N MET A 306 5.65 20.84 4.12
CA MET A 306 4.73 20.15 5.02
C MET A 306 4.16 21.15 6.01
N ALA A 307 2.85 21.14 6.25
CA ALA A 307 2.19 22.09 7.14
C ALA A 307 1.15 21.39 8.03
N TRP A 308 1.17 21.73 9.33
CA TRP A 308 0.16 21.29 10.30
C TRP A 308 0.08 22.25 11.49
N GLY A 309 -1.13 22.70 11.82
CA GLY A 309 -1.34 23.78 12.76
C GLY A 309 -0.61 25.05 12.31
N ASN A 310 0.19 25.64 13.19
CA ASN A 310 0.99 26.81 12.86
C ASN A 310 2.40 26.46 12.36
N LEU A 311 2.75 25.18 12.29
CA LEU A 311 4.07 24.73 11.87
C LEU A 311 4.08 24.53 10.36
N GLN A 312 5.09 25.10 9.71
CA GLN A 312 5.43 24.83 8.32
C GLN A 312 6.90 24.41 8.23
N LEU A 313 7.14 23.28 7.57
CA LEU A 313 8.45 22.71 7.33
C LEU A 313 8.70 22.72 5.82
N SER A 314 9.88 23.12 5.38
CA SER A 314 10.20 23.11 3.96
C SER A 314 11.63 22.71 3.64
N ALA A 315 11.81 22.16 2.44
CA ALA A 315 13.11 21.87 1.85
C ALA A 315 13.10 22.17 0.35
N GLN A 316 14.24 22.63 -0.13
CA GLN A 316 14.51 22.77 -1.55
C GLN A 316 15.09 21.47 -2.11
N CYS A 317 14.56 21.04 -3.24
CA CYS A 317 14.90 19.80 -3.91
C CYS A 317 15.37 20.09 -5.34
N GLY A 318 16.63 19.80 -5.65
CA GLY A 318 17.10 19.72 -7.02
C GLY A 318 16.57 18.47 -7.72
N LEU A 319 16.23 18.58 -9.00
CA LEU A 319 15.72 17.51 -9.84
C LEU A 319 16.85 17.03 -10.76
N ILE A 320 17.34 15.81 -10.55
CA ILE A 320 18.44 15.26 -11.36
C ILE A 320 17.81 14.40 -12.47
N GLN A 321 17.88 14.91 -13.69
CA GLN A 321 17.33 14.28 -14.88
C GLN A 321 18.17 13.09 -15.37
#